data_AF-A0A9X6BDR6-F1
#
_entry.id   AF-A0A9X6BDR6-F1
#
_cell.length_a   1.000
_cell.length_b   1.000
_cell.length_c   1.000
_cell.angle_alpha   90.00
_cell.angle_beta   90.00
_cell.angle_gamma   90.00
#
_symmetry.space_group_name_H-M   'P 1'
#
loop_
_entity.id
_entity.type
_entity.pdbx_description
1 polymer ?
#
loop_
_entity_poly.entity_id
_entity_poly.type
_entity_poly.pdbx_seq_one_letter_code
_entity_poly.pdbx_strand_id
1 'polypeptide(L)'
;MNTTQQMQSFLNSSVGRRMMAMATKEQEAYTKKLNGLKSELTELKSMYQWQMYGEDQNAQNLVMLDGHPVIVETDGASRVKNVKDLTPQVYAELPALDRNNLKEAMPVLAGRLEANDMPQVSKSDRYYHMKNTSVGQRIELFRELAEHQETNDPQASKNYSSPEQRLKGITKTAETLQKQFSAEGIREMHSNILSLESQIQVSEDTNEIAPYVNVISGATPEGGAEE
;
A
#
# COMPACT_ATOMS: atom_id res chain seq x y z
N MET A 1 -9.42 4.96 63.95
CA MET A 1 -8.11 4.83 63.29
C MET A 1 -8.24 5.38 61.88
N ASN A 2 -7.31 6.24 61.47
CA ASN A 2 -7.40 6.96 60.19
C ASN A 2 -6.99 6.04 59.03
N THR A 3 -7.92 5.72 58.15
CA THR A 3 -7.77 4.80 57.01
C THR A 3 -6.58 5.18 56.11
N THR A 4 -6.27 6.47 55.99
CA THR A 4 -5.15 7.01 55.22
C THR A 4 -3.77 6.65 55.79
N GLN A 5 -3.62 6.63 57.12
CA GLN A 5 -2.35 6.26 57.78
C GLN A 5 -2.08 4.76 57.69
N GLN A 6 -3.13 3.92 57.77
CA GLN A 6 -3.01 2.48 57.59
C GLN A 6 -2.61 2.12 56.14
N MET A 7 -3.17 2.82 55.16
CA MET A 7 -2.83 2.64 53.74
C MET A 7 -1.38 3.04 53.44
N GLN A 8 -0.93 4.19 53.95
CA GLN A 8 0.47 4.61 53.81
C GLN A 8 1.44 3.64 54.49
N SER A 9 1.08 3.10 55.66
CA SER A 9 1.89 2.09 56.34
C SER A 9 1.97 0.78 55.54
N PHE A 10 0.88 0.38 54.88
CA PHE A 10 0.86 -0.79 54.00
C PHE A 10 1.70 -0.58 52.75
N LEU A 11 1.53 0.53 52.04
CA LEU A 11 2.31 0.88 50.84
C LEU A 11 3.82 0.94 51.15
N ASN A 12 4.19 1.41 52.33
CA ASN A 12 5.59 1.47 52.77
C ASN A 12 6.18 0.13 53.25
N SER A 13 5.35 -0.91 53.42
CA SER A 13 5.81 -2.26 53.79
C SER A 13 6.55 -2.95 52.63
N SER A 14 7.31 -4.01 52.93
CA SER A 14 8.00 -4.79 51.89
C SER A 14 7.06 -5.44 50.87
N VAL A 15 5.82 -5.76 51.28
CA VAL A 15 4.78 -6.30 50.41
C VAL A 15 4.18 -5.18 49.56
N GLY A 16 3.82 -4.04 50.17
CA GLY A 16 3.28 -2.88 49.47
C GLY A 16 4.23 -2.33 48.40
N ARG A 17 5.54 -2.25 48.70
CA ARG A 17 6.57 -1.87 47.70
C ARG A 17 6.68 -2.85 46.55
N ARG A 18 6.57 -4.16 46.82
CA ARG A 18 6.58 -5.20 45.78
C ARG A 18 5.32 -5.12 44.90
N MET A 19 4.15 -4.90 45.51
CA MET A 19 2.90 -4.70 44.77
C MET A 19 2.95 -3.45 43.89
N MET A 20 3.47 -2.33 44.41
CA MET A 20 3.67 -1.11 43.60
C MET A 20 4.61 -1.38 42.42
N ALA A 21 5.74 -2.06 42.64
CA ALA A 21 6.67 -2.39 41.55
C ALA A 21 6.05 -3.31 40.49
N MET A 22 5.24 -4.29 40.90
CA MET A 22 4.49 -5.16 39.98
C MET A 22 3.45 -4.36 39.19
N ALA A 23 2.66 -3.53 39.87
CA ALA A 23 1.66 -2.67 39.23
C ALA A 23 2.28 -1.69 38.22
N THR A 24 3.42 -1.06 38.56
CA THR A 24 4.14 -0.20 37.61
C THR A 24 4.60 -0.98 36.38
N LYS A 25 5.15 -2.18 36.58
CA LYS A 25 5.61 -3.02 35.46
C LYS A 25 4.46 -3.49 34.57
N GLU A 26 3.32 -3.84 35.16
CA GLU A 26 2.10 -4.20 34.43
C GLU A 26 1.56 -2.99 33.64
N GLN A 27 1.51 -1.82 34.26
CA GLN A 27 1.09 -0.58 33.61
C GLN A 27 2.01 -0.20 32.44
N GLU A 28 3.32 -0.33 32.60
CA GLU A 28 4.30 -0.10 31.53
C GLU A 28 4.12 -1.10 30.38
N ALA A 29 3.92 -2.38 30.68
CA ALA A 29 3.69 -3.42 29.68
C ALA A 29 2.38 -3.19 28.91
N TYR A 30 1.31 -2.82 29.62
CA TYR A 30 0.03 -2.43 29.03
C TYR A 30 0.21 -1.22 28.09
N THR A 31 0.78 -0.13 28.60
CA THR A 31 0.97 1.12 27.84
C THR A 31 1.81 0.87 26.58
N LYS A 32 2.88 0.07 26.70
CA LYS A 32 3.71 -0.30 25.55
C LYS A 32 2.92 -1.06 24.49
N LYS A 33 2.11 -2.05 24.89
CA LYS A 33 1.28 -2.82 23.96
C LYS A 33 0.21 -1.94 23.31
N LEU A 34 -0.48 -1.10 24.08
CA LEU A 34 -1.50 -0.19 23.58
C LEU A 34 -0.92 0.78 22.54
N ASN A 35 0.26 1.35 22.81
CA ASN A 35 0.94 2.21 21.85
C ASN A 35 1.36 1.46 20.59
N GLY A 36 1.75 0.18 20.71
CA GLY A 36 2.01 -0.69 19.56
C GLY A 36 0.78 -0.84 18.67
N LEU A 37 -0.38 -1.17 19.25
CA LEU A 37 -1.65 -1.29 18.51
C LEU A 37 -2.04 0.03 17.83
N LYS A 38 -1.87 1.17 18.50
CA LYS A 38 -2.13 2.50 17.91
C LYS A 38 -1.21 2.83 16.74
N SER A 39 0.06 2.42 16.81
CA SER A 39 1.02 2.56 15.70
C SER A 39 0.58 1.72 14.50
N GLU A 40 0.25 0.45 14.73
CA GLU A 40 -0.24 -0.46 13.70
C GLU A 40 -1.53 0.07 13.05
N LEU A 41 -2.46 0.61 13.84
CA LEU A 41 -3.68 1.24 13.32
C LEU A 41 -3.35 2.43 12.41
N THR A 42 -2.36 3.24 12.78
CA THR A 42 -1.93 4.39 11.98
C THR A 42 -1.35 3.94 10.64
N GLU A 43 -0.52 2.89 10.66
CA GLU A 43 0.05 2.29 9.45
C GLU A 43 -1.05 1.72 8.54
N LEU A 44 -2.00 0.94 9.09
CA LEU A 44 -3.12 0.39 8.32
C LEU A 44 -3.99 1.48 7.70
N LYS A 45 -4.29 2.55 8.44
CA LYS A 45 -5.03 3.71 7.90
C LYS A 45 -4.29 4.40 6.76
N SER A 46 -2.98 4.56 6.89
CA SER A 46 -2.14 5.13 5.83
C SER A 46 -2.16 4.23 4.58
N MET A 47 -1.98 2.91 4.76
CA MET A 47 -2.07 1.94 3.68
C MET A 47 -3.44 1.93 3.01
N TYR A 48 -4.52 2.01 3.78
CA TYR A 48 -5.89 2.07 3.25
C TYR A 48 -6.13 3.35 2.44
N GLN A 49 -5.64 4.49 2.91
CA GLN A 49 -5.72 5.75 2.17
C GLN A 49 -4.97 5.63 0.85
N TRP A 50 -3.75 5.08 0.86
CA TRP A 50 -2.99 4.79 -0.36
C TRP A 50 -3.73 3.84 -1.30
N GLN A 51 -4.32 2.75 -0.78
CA GLN A 51 -5.13 1.81 -1.59
C GLN A 51 -6.35 2.47 -2.25
N MET A 52 -6.95 3.46 -1.58
CA MET A 52 -8.13 4.17 -2.06
C MET A 52 -7.80 5.26 -3.08
N TYR A 53 -6.75 6.03 -2.86
CA TYR A 53 -6.48 7.25 -3.61
C TYR A 53 -5.20 7.24 -4.42
N GLY A 54 -4.25 6.34 -4.14
CA GLY A 54 -2.93 6.29 -4.75
C GLY A 54 -2.09 7.54 -4.53
N GLU A 55 -0.93 7.58 -5.18
CA GLU A 55 0.03 8.68 -5.05
C GLU A 55 -0.15 9.76 -6.12
N ASP A 56 -0.49 9.37 -7.34
CA ASP A 56 -0.53 10.27 -8.50
C ASP A 56 -1.95 10.69 -8.85
N GLN A 57 -2.56 11.51 -8.01
CA GLN A 57 -3.93 12.00 -8.22
C GLN A 57 -3.97 13.18 -9.19
N ASN A 58 -4.87 13.12 -10.18
CA ASN A 58 -5.05 14.17 -11.21
C ASN A 58 -3.73 14.59 -11.89
N ALA A 59 -2.83 13.63 -12.11
CA ALA A 59 -1.49 13.87 -12.58
C ALA A 59 -1.31 13.38 -14.04
N GLN A 60 -0.28 13.91 -14.70
CA GLN A 60 0.21 13.39 -15.97
C GLN A 60 1.54 12.69 -15.72
N ASN A 61 1.61 11.42 -16.09
CA ASN A 61 2.73 10.55 -15.80
C ASN A 61 3.36 10.06 -17.10
N LEU A 62 4.68 10.16 -17.22
CA LEU A 62 5.40 9.47 -18.28
C LEU A 62 5.62 8.02 -17.89
N VAL A 63 5.19 7.09 -18.74
CA VAL A 63 5.38 5.66 -18.56
C VAL A 63 5.97 5.06 -19.84
N MET A 64 6.90 4.12 -19.70
CA MET A 64 7.38 3.32 -20.81
C MET A 64 6.50 2.08 -20.97
N LEU A 65 5.66 2.06 -22.00
CA LEU A 65 4.76 0.96 -22.30
C LEU A 65 5.36 0.10 -23.41
N ASP A 66 5.85 -1.09 -23.05
CA ASP A 66 6.44 -2.04 -24.01
C ASP A 66 7.53 -1.38 -24.88
N GLY A 67 8.40 -0.58 -24.25
CA GLY A 67 9.45 0.18 -24.93
C GLY A 67 9.01 1.47 -25.63
N HIS A 68 7.73 1.82 -25.61
CA HIS A 68 7.19 3.05 -26.18
C HIS A 68 6.80 4.07 -25.11
N PRO A 69 7.27 5.33 -25.19
CA PRO A 69 6.90 6.35 -24.21
C PRO A 69 5.45 6.78 -24.39
N VAL A 70 4.69 6.79 -23.30
CA VAL A 70 3.28 7.22 -23.25
C VAL A 70 3.06 8.18 -22.09
N ILE A 71 2.18 9.16 -22.30
CA ILE A 71 1.66 10.03 -21.25
C ILE A 71 0.37 9.40 -20.72
N VAL A 72 0.32 9.17 -19.42
CA VAL A 72 -0.82 8.61 -18.71
C VAL A 72 -1.45 9.69 -17.84
N GLU A 73 -2.71 10.00 -18.09
CA GLU A 73 -3.50 10.93 -17.28
C GLU A 73 -4.23 10.13 -16.21
N THR A 74 -4.19 10.57 -14.95
CA THR A 74 -4.90 9.94 -13.85
C THR A 74 -6.07 10.79 -13.33
N ASP A 75 -7.03 10.15 -12.66
CA ASP A 75 -8.13 10.83 -11.96
C ASP A 75 -7.79 11.11 -10.48
N GLY A 76 -8.76 11.63 -9.72
CA GLY A 76 -8.60 11.95 -8.30
C GLY A 76 -8.40 10.74 -7.37
N ALA A 77 -8.45 9.52 -7.91
CA ALA A 77 -8.12 8.30 -7.20
C ALA A 77 -6.88 7.62 -7.79
N SER A 78 -6.06 8.33 -8.58
CA SER A 78 -4.88 7.75 -9.24
C SER A 78 -5.21 6.59 -10.18
N ARG A 79 -6.43 6.57 -10.75
CA ARG A 79 -6.80 5.59 -11.78
C ARG A 79 -6.47 6.17 -13.13
N VAL A 80 -5.98 5.33 -14.03
CA VAL A 80 -5.70 5.67 -15.42
C VAL A 80 -7.01 6.14 -16.07
N LYS A 81 -7.02 7.40 -16.50
CA LYS A 81 -8.11 8.02 -17.24
C LYS A 81 -7.86 7.94 -18.74
N ASN A 82 -6.62 8.15 -19.16
CA ASN A 82 -6.24 8.17 -20.57
C ASN A 82 -4.77 7.80 -20.75
N VAL A 83 -4.44 7.19 -21.89
CA VAL A 83 -3.06 6.85 -22.29
C VAL A 83 -2.83 7.39 -23.70
N LYS A 84 -1.92 8.36 -23.82
CA LYS A 84 -1.56 9.03 -25.08
C LYS A 84 -0.12 8.72 -25.45
N ASP A 85 0.15 8.61 -26.74
CA ASP A 85 1.51 8.33 -27.21
C ASP A 85 2.34 9.61 -27.13
N LEU A 86 3.56 9.53 -26.61
CA LEU A 86 4.49 10.65 -26.65
C LEU A 86 5.19 10.69 -28.00
N THR A 87 4.54 11.34 -28.97
CA THR A 87 5.15 11.62 -30.29
C THR A 87 5.91 12.95 -30.27
N PRO A 88 6.78 13.21 -31.26
CA PRO A 88 7.44 14.51 -31.42
C PRO A 88 6.45 15.69 -31.48
N GLN A 89 5.29 15.51 -32.10
CA GLN A 89 4.24 16.53 -32.18
C GLN A 89 3.63 16.80 -30.80
N VAL A 90 3.28 15.74 -30.07
CA VAL A 90 2.75 15.85 -28.70
C VAL A 90 3.77 16.51 -27.78
N TYR A 91 5.06 16.13 -27.89
CA TYR A 91 6.14 16.74 -27.13
C TYR A 91 6.29 18.25 -27.42
N ALA A 92 6.17 18.67 -28.69
CA ALA A 92 6.23 20.08 -29.07
C ALA A 92 5.06 20.91 -28.50
N GLU A 93 3.92 20.28 -28.24
CA GLU A 93 2.74 20.92 -27.63
C GLU A 93 2.78 20.96 -26.09
N LEU A 94 3.69 20.20 -25.45
CA LEU A 94 3.82 20.20 -23.99
C LEU A 94 4.24 21.57 -23.44
N PRO A 95 3.80 21.94 -22.22
CA PRO A 95 4.32 23.10 -21.51
C PRO A 95 5.85 23.11 -21.41
N ALA A 96 6.45 24.30 -21.42
CA ALA A 96 7.91 24.44 -21.38
C ALA A 96 8.54 23.81 -20.13
N LEU A 97 7.83 23.90 -18.99
CA LEU A 97 8.24 23.25 -17.74
C LEU A 97 8.32 21.73 -17.89
N ASP A 98 7.29 21.10 -18.46
CA ASP A 98 7.23 19.64 -18.62
C ASP A 98 8.29 19.13 -19.61
N ARG A 99 8.57 19.89 -20.67
CA ARG A 99 9.69 19.59 -21.57
C ARG A 99 11.04 19.66 -20.86
N ASN A 100 11.25 20.66 -20.00
CA ASN A 100 12.50 20.77 -19.24
C ASN A 100 12.64 19.63 -18.23
N ASN A 101 11.57 19.28 -17.52
CA ASN A 101 11.53 18.14 -16.62
C ASN A 101 11.86 16.84 -17.37
N LEU A 102 11.32 16.66 -18.59
CA LEU A 102 11.64 15.50 -19.41
C LEU A 102 13.12 15.47 -19.84
N LYS A 103 13.69 16.63 -20.20
CA LYS A 103 15.12 16.74 -20.55
C LYS A 103 16.02 16.36 -19.39
N GLU A 104 15.67 16.77 -18.18
CA GLU A 104 16.43 16.45 -16.97
C GLU A 104 16.32 14.96 -16.61
N ALA A 105 15.10 14.40 -16.65
CA ALA A 105 14.87 13.00 -16.28
C ALA A 105 15.31 11.99 -17.35
N MET A 106 15.08 12.31 -18.63
CA MET A 106 15.31 11.40 -19.77
C MET A 106 15.93 12.15 -20.97
N PRO A 107 17.19 12.61 -20.87
CA PRO A 107 17.81 13.48 -21.88
C PRO A 107 17.88 12.86 -23.27
N VAL A 108 18.12 11.54 -23.35
CA VAL A 108 18.19 10.82 -24.64
C VAL A 108 16.83 10.77 -25.34
N LEU A 109 15.75 10.51 -24.59
CA LEU A 109 14.40 10.49 -25.14
C LEU A 109 13.99 11.90 -25.60
N ALA A 110 14.24 12.91 -24.76
CA ALA A 110 13.95 14.30 -25.12
C ALA A 110 14.70 14.73 -26.39
N GLY A 111 15.99 14.41 -26.51
CA GLY A 111 16.77 14.71 -27.70
C GLY A 111 16.23 14.03 -28.97
N ARG A 112 15.77 12.77 -28.87
CA ARG A 112 15.14 12.06 -30.00
C ARG A 112 13.80 12.67 -30.39
N LEU A 113 12.99 13.09 -29.42
CA LEU A 113 11.72 13.77 -29.67
C LEU A 113 11.95 15.13 -30.35
N GLU A 114 12.99 15.87 -29.96
CA GLU A 114 13.37 17.14 -30.57
C GLU A 114 13.91 17.00 -31.98
N ALA A 115 14.74 15.97 -32.21
CA ALA A 115 15.30 15.67 -33.52
C ALA A 115 14.32 14.98 -34.47
N ASN A 116 13.10 14.64 -34.00
CA ASN A 116 12.14 13.80 -34.72
C ASN A 116 12.76 12.46 -35.17
N ASP A 117 13.63 11.88 -34.34
CA ASP A 117 14.42 10.67 -34.59
C ASP A 117 13.99 9.54 -33.65
N MET A 118 12.67 9.36 -33.51
CA MET A 118 12.12 8.26 -32.71
C MET A 118 12.23 6.94 -33.48
N PRO A 119 12.68 5.84 -32.82
CA PRO A 119 12.73 4.52 -33.44
C PRO A 119 11.38 4.10 -34.02
N GLN A 120 11.36 3.70 -35.29
CA GLN A 120 10.18 3.17 -35.97
C GLN A 120 9.98 1.68 -35.61
N VAL A 121 9.80 1.39 -34.33
CA VAL A 121 9.53 0.04 -33.83
C VAL A 121 8.02 -0.19 -33.90
N SER A 122 7.60 -1.34 -34.43
CA SER A 122 6.20 -1.75 -34.44
C SER A 122 5.73 -2.02 -33.01
N LYS A 123 4.60 -1.44 -32.63
CA LYS A 123 3.93 -1.73 -31.36
C LYS A 123 3.39 -3.17 -31.35
N SER A 124 3.56 -3.88 -30.25
CA SER A 124 3.05 -5.24 -30.08
C SER A 124 1.52 -5.28 -29.86
N ASP A 125 0.92 -6.46 -29.98
CA ASP A 125 -0.49 -6.68 -29.60
C ASP A 125 -0.72 -6.37 -28.11
N ARG A 126 0.26 -6.69 -27.27
CA ARG A 126 0.21 -6.40 -25.83
C ARG A 126 0.15 -4.91 -25.57
N TYR A 127 0.93 -4.11 -26.30
CA TYR A 127 0.88 -2.65 -26.21
C TYR A 127 -0.56 -2.13 -26.40
N TYR A 128 -1.22 -2.56 -27.49
CA TYR A 128 -2.59 -2.13 -27.76
C TYR A 128 -3.59 -2.69 -26.75
N HIS A 129 -3.40 -3.93 -26.31
CA HIS A 129 -4.22 -4.52 -25.26
C HIS A 129 -4.16 -3.67 -23.98
N MET A 130 -2.96 -3.42 -23.44
CA MET A 130 -2.80 -2.66 -22.19
C MET A 130 -3.25 -1.20 -22.34
N LYS A 131 -3.01 -0.57 -23.49
CA LYS A 131 -3.53 0.77 -23.76
C LYS A 131 -5.06 0.84 -23.68
N ASN A 132 -5.74 -0.20 -24.16
CA ASN A 132 -7.21 -0.24 -24.19
C ASN A 132 -7.84 -0.74 -22.87
N THR A 133 -7.14 -1.59 -22.10
CA THR A 133 -7.67 -2.19 -20.86
C THR A 133 -7.23 -1.49 -19.59
N SER A 134 -6.27 -0.57 -19.66
CA SER A 134 -5.75 0.16 -18.49
C SER A 134 -6.71 1.19 -17.92
N VAL A 135 -7.67 1.70 -18.69
CA VAL A 135 -8.60 2.73 -18.20
C VAL A 135 -9.39 2.23 -16.99
N GLY A 136 -9.34 2.99 -15.90
CA GLY A 136 -9.93 2.65 -14.60
C GLY A 136 -9.03 1.84 -13.67
N GLN A 137 -7.90 1.32 -14.17
CA GLN A 137 -6.89 0.62 -13.36
C GLN A 137 -6.05 1.61 -12.56
N ARG A 138 -5.53 1.18 -11.40
CA ARG A 138 -4.57 1.97 -10.62
C ARG A 138 -3.27 2.19 -11.41
N ILE A 139 -2.76 3.42 -11.40
CA ILE A 139 -1.53 3.78 -12.12
C ILE A 139 -0.31 2.99 -11.63
N GLU A 140 -0.24 2.69 -10.33
CA GLU A 140 0.83 1.90 -9.72
C GLU A 140 0.87 0.49 -10.34
N LEU A 141 -0.30 -0.13 -10.49
CA LEU A 141 -0.42 -1.42 -11.15
C LEU A 141 -0.15 -1.32 -12.65
N PHE A 142 -0.61 -0.26 -13.30
CA PHE A 142 -0.34 -0.05 -14.73
C PHE A 142 1.16 0.06 -15.02
N ARG A 143 1.92 0.84 -14.22
CA ARG A 143 3.37 0.99 -14.35
C ARG A 143 4.08 -0.35 -14.22
N GLU A 144 3.76 -1.11 -13.18
CA GLU A 144 4.35 -2.42 -12.95
C GLU A 144 4.09 -3.38 -14.13
N LEU A 145 2.90 -3.33 -14.72
CA LEU A 145 2.57 -4.14 -15.90
C LEU A 145 3.22 -3.60 -17.18
N ALA A 146 3.47 -2.29 -17.28
CA ALA A 146 4.05 -1.63 -18.45
C ALA A 146 5.56 -1.88 -18.60
N GLU A 147 6.28 -2.00 -17.48
CA GLU A 147 7.75 -2.11 -17.43
C GLU A 147 8.31 -3.49 -17.81
N HIS A 148 7.47 -4.45 -18.16
CA HIS A 148 7.92 -5.80 -18.46
C HIS A 148 8.92 -5.86 -19.63
N GLN A 149 10.07 -6.49 -19.36
CA GLN A 149 11.06 -6.87 -20.37
C GLN A 149 10.96 -8.36 -20.72
N GLU A 150 11.13 -8.70 -22.00
CA GLU A 150 11.00 -10.07 -22.49
C GLU A 150 11.95 -11.07 -21.81
N THR A 151 11.28 -12.03 -21.17
CA THR A 151 11.58 -13.43 -20.89
C THR A 151 12.89 -14.05 -21.39
N ASN A 152 14.05 -13.67 -20.84
CA ASN A 152 15.18 -14.57 -20.65
C ASN A 152 16.00 -14.28 -19.38
N ASP A 153 15.30 -13.86 -18.33
CA ASP A 153 15.90 -13.60 -17.02
C ASP A 153 16.25 -14.92 -16.29
N PRO A 154 17.53 -15.17 -15.98
CA PRO A 154 17.95 -16.31 -15.15
C PRO A 154 17.35 -16.31 -13.74
N GLN A 155 16.87 -15.15 -13.26
CA GLN A 155 16.25 -14.95 -11.95
C GLN A 155 14.71 -14.87 -12.02
N ALA A 156 14.09 -15.31 -13.11
CA ALA A 156 12.65 -15.21 -13.30
C ALA A 156 11.81 -15.82 -12.15
N SER A 157 12.27 -16.87 -11.48
CA SER A 157 11.55 -17.45 -10.32
C SER A 157 11.46 -16.51 -9.10
N LYS A 158 12.33 -15.50 -9.01
CA LYS A 158 12.23 -14.45 -8.00
C LYS A 158 11.11 -13.48 -8.32
N ASN A 159 10.98 -13.11 -9.59
CA ASN A 159 10.10 -12.04 -10.06
C ASN A 159 8.68 -12.53 -10.40
N TYR A 160 8.53 -13.81 -10.77
CA TYR A 160 7.26 -14.39 -11.20
C TYR A 160 6.86 -15.58 -10.31
N SER A 161 5.58 -15.71 -10.02
CA SER A 161 5.04 -16.83 -9.24
C SER A 161 4.93 -18.13 -10.04
N SER A 162 4.78 -18.04 -11.36
CA SER A 162 4.69 -19.20 -12.26
C SER A 162 5.23 -18.91 -13.67
N PRO A 163 5.54 -19.96 -14.47
CA PRO A 163 5.87 -19.80 -15.88
C PRO A 163 4.76 -19.12 -16.69
N GLU A 164 3.49 -19.35 -16.36
CA GLU A 164 2.35 -18.71 -17.01
C GLU A 164 2.30 -17.20 -16.73
N GLN A 165 2.55 -16.79 -15.48
CA GLN A 165 2.61 -15.37 -15.12
C GLN A 165 3.79 -14.67 -15.79
N ARG A 166 4.91 -15.38 -15.93
CA ARG A 166 6.05 -14.90 -16.73
C ARG A 166 5.67 -14.65 -18.19
N LEU A 167 4.94 -15.57 -18.83
CA LEU A 167 4.48 -15.37 -20.22
C LEU A 167 3.53 -14.19 -20.36
N LYS A 168 2.70 -13.94 -19.34
CA LYS A 168 1.79 -12.78 -19.30
C LYS A 168 2.46 -11.48 -18.85
N GLY A 169 3.70 -11.56 -18.39
CA GLY A 169 4.43 -10.44 -17.83
C GLY A 169 3.88 -9.88 -16.52
N ILE A 170 3.22 -10.73 -15.73
CA ILE A 170 2.62 -10.36 -14.44
C ILE A 170 3.60 -10.75 -13.32
N THR A 171 4.28 -9.77 -12.73
CA THR A 171 5.23 -9.98 -11.63
C THR A 171 4.50 -10.29 -10.31
N LYS A 172 5.22 -10.83 -9.33
CA LYS A 172 4.69 -11.00 -7.96
C LYS A 172 4.25 -9.68 -7.33
N THR A 173 4.92 -8.58 -7.68
CA THR A 173 4.53 -7.23 -7.27
C THR A 173 3.19 -6.85 -7.90
N ALA A 174 3.01 -7.09 -9.20
CA ALA A 174 1.74 -6.85 -9.89
C ALA A 174 0.60 -7.69 -9.29
N GLU A 175 0.82 -8.96 -8.97
CA GLU A 175 -0.17 -9.81 -8.29
C GLU A 175 -0.55 -9.25 -6.91
N THR A 176 0.43 -8.76 -6.16
CA THR A 176 0.21 -8.13 -4.86
C THR A 176 -0.64 -6.86 -5.00
N LEU A 177 -0.30 -5.99 -5.94
CA LEU A 177 -1.05 -4.77 -6.24
C LEU A 177 -2.48 -5.08 -6.72
N GLN A 178 -2.65 -6.11 -7.57
CA GLN A 178 -3.97 -6.57 -8.00
C GLN A 178 -4.83 -6.99 -6.80
N LYS A 179 -4.27 -7.74 -5.85
CA LYS A 179 -4.98 -8.13 -4.64
C LYS A 179 -5.29 -6.92 -3.75
N GLN A 180 -4.33 -6.02 -3.54
CA GLN A 180 -4.51 -4.84 -2.67
C GLN A 180 -5.57 -3.88 -3.19
N PHE A 181 -5.62 -3.67 -4.50
CA PHE A 181 -6.57 -2.76 -5.13
C PHE A 181 -7.91 -3.40 -5.52
N SER A 182 -8.08 -4.70 -5.29
CA SER A 182 -9.37 -5.37 -5.51
C SER A 182 -10.41 -4.92 -4.49
N ALA A 183 -11.69 -5.09 -4.83
CA ALA A 183 -12.77 -4.80 -3.90
C ALA A 183 -12.68 -5.65 -2.63
N GLU A 184 -12.17 -6.88 -2.74
CA GLU A 184 -11.91 -7.78 -1.62
C GLU A 184 -10.76 -7.28 -0.75
N GLY A 185 -9.62 -6.88 -1.34
CA GLY A 185 -8.47 -6.39 -0.58
C GLY A 185 -8.77 -5.10 0.18
N ILE A 186 -9.50 -4.18 -0.45
CA ILE A 186 -9.96 -2.95 0.19
C ILE A 186 -10.92 -3.26 1.36
N ARG A 187 -11.87 -4.18 1.17
CA ARG A 187 -12.78 -4.63 2.24
C ARG A 187 -12.03 -5.29 3.38
N GLU A 188 -11.04 -6.12 3.07
CA GLU A 188 -10.19 -6.80 4.05
C GLU A 188 -9.44 -5.78 4.92
N MET A 189 -8.80 -4.81 4.28
CA MET A 189 -8.09 -3.72 4.96
C MET A 189 -9.03 -2.89 5.85
N HIS A 190 -10.18 -2.49 5.33
CA HIS A 190 -11.16 -1.72 6.10
C HIS A 190 -11.66 -2.49 7.34
N SER A 191 -11.91 -3.78 7.20
CA SER A 191 -12.35 -4.62 8.32
C SER A 191 -11.25 -4.81 9.38
N ASN A 192 -9.99 -4.94 8.97
CA ASN A 192 -8.86 -5.01 9.90
C ASN A 192 -8.72 -3.70 10.70
N ILE A 193 -8.92 -2.55 10.05
CA ILE A 193 -8.95 -1.24 10.72
C ILE A 193 -10.05 -1.21 11.79
N LEU A 194 -11.29 -1.57 11.44
CA LEU A 194 -12.41 -1.58 12.39
C LEU A 194 -12.18 -2.53 13.57
N SER A 195 -11.62 -3.71 13.30
CA SER A 195 -11.25 -4.68 14.33
C SER A 195 -10.26 -4.10 15.33
N LEU A 196 -9.19 -3.49 14.82
CA LEU A 196 -8.13 -2.93 15.64
C LEU A 196 -8.58 -1.69 16.41
N GLU A 197 -9.43 -0.85 15.81
CA GLU A 197 -10.10 0.26 16.51
C GLU A 197 -10.95 -0.25 17.68
N SER A 198 -11.75 -1.30 17.45
CA SER A 198 -12.55 -1.92 18.51
C SER A 198 -11.65 -2.51 19.60
N GLN A 199 -10.56 -3.18 19.25
CA GLN A 199 -9.63 -3.76 20.21
C GLN A 199 -8.98 -2.68 21.08
N ILE A 200 -8.54 -1.58 20.46
CA ILE A 200 -7.94 -0.43 21.18
C ILE A 200 -8.97 0.18 22.13
N GLN A 201 -10.20 0.44 21.65
CA GLN A 201 -11.25 1.03 22.47
C GLN A 201 -11.57 0.17 23.69
N VAL A 202 -11.81 -1.13 23.50
CA VAL A 202 -12.06 -2.05 24.63
C VAL A 202 -10.87 -2.10 25.57
N SER A 203 -9.63 -2.06 25.04
CA SER A 203 -8.43 -2.10 25.87
C SER A 203 -8.27 -0.85 26.73
N GLU A 204 -8.69 0.32 26.23
CA GLU A 204 -8.72 1.57 26.98
C GLU A 204 -9.81 1.56 28.05
N ASP A 205 -10.98 1.00 27.75
CA ASP A 205 -12.12 0.93 28.67
C ASP A 205 -11.87 -0.04 29.83
N THR A 206 -11.17 -1.16 29.59
CA THR A 206 -10.92 -2.19 30.61
C THR A 206 -9.58 -2.03 31.33
N ASN A 207 -8.67 -1.19 30.82
CA ASN A 207 -7.25 -1.14 31.23
C ASN A 207 -6.52 -2.50 31.09
N GLU A 208 -7.00 -3.37 30.20
CA GLU A 208 -6.39 -4.65 29.87
C GLU A 208 -6.27 -4.77 28.35
N ILE A 209 -5.31 -5.54 27.83
CA ILE A 209 -5.21 -5.71 26.38
C ILE A 209 -6.26 -6.72 25.91
N ALA A 210 -7.29 -6.22 25.22
CA ALA A 210 -8.34 -7.05 24.63
C ALA A 210 -7.76 -7.96 23.53
N PRO A 211 -8.34 -9.16 23.31
CA PRO A 211 -7.94 -10.01 22.18
C PRO A 211 -8.34 -9.38 20.85
N TYR A 212 -7.55 -9.65 19.79
CA TYR A 212 -7.91 -9.25 18.43
C TYR A 212 -9.08 -10.10 17.93
N VAL A 213 -10.08 -9.46 17.33
CA VAL A 213 -11.28 -10.14 16.80
C VAL A 213 -11.43 -9.81 15.32
N ASN A 214 -11.03 -10.72 14.43
CA ASN A 214 -11.18 -10.52 12.99
C ASN A 214 -12.66 -10.50 12.60
N VAL A 215 -13.17 -9.36 12.15
CA VAL A 215 -14.59 -9.14 11.82
C VAL A 215 -15.00 -9.88 10.53
N ILE A 216 -14.05 -10.35 9.70
CA ILE A 216 -14.36 -11.07 8.45
C ILE A 216 -14.54 -12.58 8.67
N SER A 217 -13.91 -13.14 9.70
CA SER A 217 -14.19 -14.52 10.08
C SER A 217 -15.39 -14.52 11.01
N GLY A 218 -16.55 -14.94 10.50
CA GLY A 218 -17.66 -15.44 11.32
C GLY A 218 -17.30 -16.73 12.06
N ALA A 219 -16.16 -16.75 12.75
CA ALA A 219 -15.78 -17.80 13.67
C ALA A 219 -16.52 -17.51 14.98
N THR A 220 -17.61 -18.26 15.16
CA THR A 220 -18.23 -18.52 16.45
C THR A 220 -17.19 -18.63 17.55
N PRO A 221 -17.41 -18.00 18.72
CA PRO A 221 -16.57 -18.27 19.88
C PRO A 221 -16.75 -19.76 20.20
N GLU A 222 -15.69 -20.56 20.01
CA GLU A 222 -15.66 -21.88 20.61
C GLU A 222 -15.74 -21.68 22.12
N GLY A 223 -16.92 -22.02 22.64
CA GLY A 223 -17.25 -21.91 24.03
C GLY A 223 -16.30 -22.73 24.88
N GLY A 224 -16.05 -22.23 26.08
CA GLY A 224 -15.54 -23.06 27.14
C GLY A 224 -16.47 -24.25 27.37
N ALA A 225 -15.86 -25.40 27.60
CA ALA A 225 -16.45 -26.43 28.44
C ALA A 225 -15.33 -26.90 29.37
N GLU A 226 -15.47 -26.51 30.63
CA GLU A 226 -14.96 -27.28 31.76
C GLU A 226 -15.58 -28.69 31.70
N GLU A 227 -14.73 -29.72 31.77
CA GLU A 227 -14.81 -30.88 32.68
C GLU A 227 -13.50 -31.68 32.60
#